data_AF-A0A949Z8X7-F1
#
_entry.id   AF-A0A949Z8X7-F1
#
_cell.length_a   1.000
_cell.length_b   1.000
_cell.length_c   1.000
_cell.angle_alpha   90.00
_cell.angle_beta   90.00
_cell.angle_gamma   90.00
#
_symmetry.space_group_name_H-M   'P 1'
#
loop_
_entity.id
_entity.type
_entity.pdbx_description
1 polymer ?
#
loop_
_entity_poly.entity_id
_entity_poly.type
_entity_poly.pdbx_seq_one_letter_code
_entity_poly.pdbx_strand_id
1 'polypeptide(L)'
;MTRIVAARIDAKDAHAELRYPAPTRTIAFYLPQFHPVPENDEWWGPGFTEWTNVARARPLFPGHRQPNLPGDLGFYDLRVPETREAQARLAADHGVDAFCYWHYWFAGRRLLDEPFEAVLRAGSPSLSFCLGWANQTWTGIWHGAADRILIEQT
;
A
#
# COMPACT_ATOMS: atom_id res chain seq x y z
N MET A 1 -15.38 -27.93 22.47
CA MET A 1 -16.63 -27.33 21.96
C MET A 1 -16.33 -25.89 21.59
N THR A 2 -15.96 -25.63 20.34
CA THR A 2 -15.70 -24.27 19.85
C THR A 2 -16.51 -24.11 18.58
N ARG A 3 -17.61 -23.35 18.66
CA ARG A 3 -18.43 -23.01 17.49
C ARG A 3 -17.74 -21.90 16.73
N ILE A 4 -17.17 -22.22 15.58
CA ILE A 4 -16.88 -21.25 14.53
C ILE A 4 -18.25 -20.80 14.01
N VAL A 5 -18.65 -19.57 14.32
CA VAL A 5 -19.78 -18.93 13.63
C VAL A 5 -19.21 -18.29 12.38
N ALA A 6 -19.15 -19.08 11.30
CA ALA A 6 -19.03 -18.51 9.97
C ALA A 6 -20.36 -17.83 9.66
N ALA A 7 -20.38 -16.50 9.66
CA ALA A 7 -21.52 -15.77 9.10
C ALA A 7 -21.55 -16.05 7.59
N ARG A 8 -22.43 -16.98 7.18
CA ARG A 8 -22.86 -17.05 5.78
C ARG A 8 -23.62 -15.76 5.51
N ILE A 9 -23.03 -14.86 4.72
CA ILE A 9 -23.78 -13.75 4.13
C ILE A 9 -24.63 -14.40 3.03
N ASP A 10 -25.91 -14.58 3.31
CA ASP A 10 -26.88 -15.05 2.33
C ASP A 10 -27.07 -13.95 1.29
N ALA A 11 -27.07 -14.29 -0.01
CA ALA A 11 -27.14 -13.30 -1.10
C ALA A 11 -28.43 -12.45 -1.09
N LYS A 12 -29.40 -12.81 -0.24
CA LYS A 12 -30.65 -12.07 -0.01
C LYS A 12 -30.51 -10.89 0.96
N ASP A 13 -29.42 -10.81 1.73
CA ASP A 13 -29.15 -9.68 2.64
C ASP A 13 -28.36 -8.54 1.96
N ALA A 14 -28.12 -8.64 0.65
CA ALA A 14 -27.41 -7.62 -0.15
C ALA A 14 -28.16 -6.27 -0.25
N HIS A 15 -29.36 -6.17 0.33
CA HIS A 15 -30.13 -4.93 0.45
C HIS A 15 -30.21 -4.45 1.90
N ALA A 16 -29.11 -4.50 2.66
CA ALA A 16 -28.99 -3.66 3.83
C ALA A 16 -29.26 -2.21 3.40
N GLU A 17 -30.40 -1.66 3.84
CA GLU A 17 -30.81 -0.29 3.54
C GLU A 17 -29.63 0.63 3.84
N LEU A 18 -29.06 1.23 2.79
CA LEU A 18 -28.05 2.26 2.94
C LEU A 18 -28.72 3.41 3.68
N ARG A 19 -28.53 3.47 5.00
CA ARG A 19 -29.01 4.57 5.84
C ARG A 19 -28.21 5.80 5.46
N TYR A 20 -28.81 6.67 4.66
CA TYR A 20 -28.20 7.92 4.25
C TYR A 20 -28.55 9.07 5.24
N PRO A 21 -27.58 9.97 5.51
CA PRO A 21 -26.21 9.89 5.04
C PRO A 21 -25.41 8.87 5.87
N ALA A 22 -24.78 7.91 5.21
CA ALA A 22 -23.77 7.09 5.85
C ALA A 22 -22.61 8.02 6.27
N PRO A 23 -21.92 7.76 7.40
CA PRO A 23 -20.78 8.56 7.81
C PRO A 23 -19.72 8.61 6.70
N THR A 24 -19.17 9.80 6.42
CA THR A 24 -18.02 9.95 5.53
C THR A 24 -16.83 9.19 6.11
N ARG A 25 -16.13 8.42 5.27
CA ARG A 25 -14.91 7.71 5.65
C ARG A 25 -13.68 8.31 4.98
N THR A 26 -12.63 8.50 5.75
CA THR A 26 -11.31 8.95 5.30
C THR A 26 -10.46 7.73 4.95
N ILE A 27 -9.98 7.68 3.71
CA ILE A 27 -9.14 6.58 3.21
C ILE A 27 -7.80 7.15 2.76
N ALA A 28 -6.69 6.61 3.27
CA ALA A 28 -5.35 6.97 2.83
C ALA A 28 -4.83 5.95 1.81
N PHE A 29 -4.25 6.42 0.71
CA PHE A 29 -3.51 5.55 -0.21
C PHE A 29 -2.27 5.00 0.47
N TYR A 30 -2.06 3.69 0.31
CA TYR A 30 -1.00 2.96 0.99
C TYR A 30 -0.18 2.19 -0.03
N LEU A 31 1.02 2.73 -0.31
CA LEU A 31 1.93 2.22 -1.33
C LEU A 31 2.80 1.10 -0.73
N PRO A 32 2.86 -0.10 -1.32
CA PRO A 32 3.61 -1.20 -0.74
C PRO A 32 5.12 -1.10 -0.97
N GLN A 33 5.63 -0.24 -1.85
CA GLN A 33 7.03 -0.21 -2.32
C GLN A 33 8.08 0.28 -1.30
N PHE A 34 7.72 0.33 -0.01
CA PHE A 34 8.61 0.57 1.12
C PHE A 34 9.14 -0.74 1.75
N HIS A 35 9.49 -1.70 0.90
CA HIS A 35 10.28 -2.89 1.21
C HIS A 35 11.03 -3.32 -0.05
N PRO A 36 12.24 -3.90 0.07
CA PRO A 36 12.98 -4.36 -1.09
C PRO A 36 12.34 -5.62 -1.65
N VAL A 37 12.34 -5.74 -2.98
CA VAL A 37 11.95 -6.96 -3.70
C VAL A 37 12.94 -7.23 -4.84
N PRO A 38 13.13 -8.48 -5.26
CA PRO A 38 14.10 -8.83 -6.29
C PRO A 38 13.89 -8.07 -7.61
N GLU A 39 12.64 -7.88 -8.04
CA GLU A 39 12.32 -7.15 -9.25
C GLU A 39 12.79 -5.69 -9.20
N ASN A 40 12.53 -4.99 -8.10
CA ASN A 40 12.99 -3.62 -7.92
C ASN A 40 14.51 -3.53 -7.83
N ASP A 41 15.16 -4.50 -7.19
CA ASP A 41 16.62 -4.54 -7.11
C ASP A 41 17.25 -4.73 -8.50
N GLU A 42 16.64 -5.55 -9.37
CA GLU A 42 17.06 -5.73 -10.75
C GLU A 42 16.85 -4.44 -11.59
N TRP A 43 15.77 -3.71 -11.35
CA TRP A 43 15.41 -2.53 -12.15
C TRP A 43 16.12 -1.26 -11.70
N TRP A 44 16.28 -1.07 -10.38
CA TRP A 44 16.67 0.20 -9.78
C TRP A 44 17.97 0.14 -8.96
N GLY A 45 18.51 -1.06 -8.75
CA GLY A 45 19.73 -1.33 -8.01
C GLY A 45 19.48 -1.94 -6.63
N PRO A 46 20.51 -2.57 -6.02
CA PRO A 46 20.34 -3.37 -4.81
C PRO A 46 19.75 -2.62 -3.62
N GLY A 47 18.76 -3.22 -2.95
CA GLY A 47 18.11 -2.68 -1.77
C GLY A 47 17.13 -1.54 -2.06
N PHE A 48 16.61 -1.45 -3.29
CA PHE A 48 15.73 -0.35 -3.67
C PHE A 48 14.41 -0.40 -2.91
N THR A 49 14.04 0.76 -2.36
CA THR A 49 12.70 1.10 -1.88
C THR A 49 12.37 2.53 -2.29
N GLU A 50 11.11 2.95 -2.17
CA GLU A 50 10.74 4.35 -2.43
C GLU A 50 11.45 5.36 -1.52
N TRP A 51 12.01 4.91 -0.39
CA TRP A 51 12.91 5.74 0.41
C TRP A 51 14.14 6.22 -0.36
N THR A 52 14.62 5.43 -1.32
CA THR A 52 15.71 5.81 -2.22
C THR A 52 15.36 7.07 -3.00
N ASN A 53 14.13 7.16 -3.50
CA ASN A 53 13.66 8.33 -4.25
C ASN A 53 13.45 9.51 -3.31
N VAL A 54 12.81 9.30 -2.16
CA VAL A 54 12.59 10.33 -1.14
C VAL A 54 13.93 10.95 -0.72
N ALA A 55 14.93 10.14 -0.38
CA ALA A 55 16.24 10.63 0.07
C ALA A 55 17.05 11.31 -1.05
N ARG A 56 16.86 10.92 -2.31
CA ARG A 56 17.53 11.53 -3.46
C ARG A 56 16.89 12.83 -3.94
N ALA A 57 15.67 13.14 -3.51
CA ALA A 57 14.94 14.31 -3.95
C ALA A 57 15.72 15.60 -3.65
N ARG A 58 15.70 16.55 -4.60
CA ARG A 58 16.36 17.85 -4.48
C ARG A 58 15.36 18.98 -4.76
N PRO A 59 15.54 20.17 -4.18
CA PRO A 59 14.78 21.35 -4.56
C PRO A 59 14.91 21.62 -6.07
N LEU A 60 13.77 21.85 -6.73
CA LEU A 60 13.71 22.14 -8.18
C LEU A 60 13.48 23.62 -8.49
N PHE A 61 13.06 24.41 -7.51
CA PHE A 61 12.81 25.84 -7.63
C PHE A 61 13.00 26.53 -6.26
N PRO A 62 13.19 27.86 -6.21
CA PRO A 62 13.38 28.59 -4.95
C PRO A 62 12.21 28.37 -3.97
N GLY A 63 12.53 28.01 -2.73
CA GLY A 63 11.54 27.70 -1.69
C GLY A 63 10.97 26.29 -1.71
N HIS A 64 11.34 25.45 -2.69
CA HIS A 64 10.91 24.05 -2.73
C HIS A 64 11.55 23.25 -1.58
N ARG A 65 10.74 22.79 -0.62
CA ARG A 65 11.19 21.94 0.49
C ARG A 65 11.29 20.47 0.05
N GLN A 66 12.49 20.05 -0.33
CA GLN A 66 12.87 18.66 -0.57
C GLN A 66 14.31 18.41 -0.09
N PRO A 67 14.65 17.19 0.37
CA PRO A 67 13.73 16.06 0.54
C PRO A 67 12.81 16.21 1.76
N ASN A 68 11.57 15.71 1.67
CA ASN A 68 10.70 15.53 2.85
C ASN A 68 10.98 14.17 3.47
N LEU A 69 11.93 14.14 4.42
CA LEU A 69 12.34 12.92 5.10
C LEU A 69 11.24 12.43 6.07
N PRO A 70 11.18 11.11 6.34
CA PRO A 70 10.20 10.57 7.28
C PRO A 70 10.38 11.14 8.69
N GLY A 71 9.26 11.29 9.41
CA GLY A 71 9.23 11.66 10.82
C GLY A 71 9.43 10.45 11.74
N ASP A 72 8.55 10.30 12.73
CA ASP A 72 8.71 9.39 13.87
C ASP A 72 8.84 7.90 13.51
N LEU A 73 8.33 7.49 12.35
CA LEU A 73 8.44 6.10 11.87
C LEU A 73 9.75 5.81 11.13
N GLY A 74 10.55 6.84 10.84
CA GLY A 74 11.82 6.73 10.14
C GLY A 74 11.72 6.07 8.75
N PHE A 75 12.86 5.58 8.28
CA PHE A 75 12.98 4.79 7.04
C PHE A 75 12.50 3.35 7.28
N TYR A 76 11.19 3.20 7.48
CA TYR A 76 10.59 1.92 7.86
C TYR A 76 10.63 0.87 6.73
N ASP A 77 10.47 -0.40 7.11
CA ASP A 77 10.26 -1.53 6.20
C ASP A 77 8.88 -2.14 6.46
N LEU A 78 8.06 -2.29 5.42
CA LEU A 78 6.69 -2.79 5.52
C LEU A 78 6.58 -4.30 5.77
N ARG A 79 7.67 -5.06 5.66
CA ARG A 79 7.71 -6.47 6.08
C ARG A 79 7.62 -6.60 7.60
N VAL A 80 8.08 -5.58 8.32
CA VAL A 80 8.05 -5.54 9.80
C VAL A 80 6.61 -5.34 10.29
N PRO A 81 6.04 -6.29 11.06
CA PRO A 81 4.69 -6.15 11.61
C PRO A 81 4.52 -4.90 12.47
N GLU A 82 5.50 -4.58 13.31
CA GLU A 82 5.48 -3.44 14.22
C GLU A 82 5.38 -2.10 13.49
N THR A 83 5.99 -1.99 12.30
CA THR A 83 5.82 -0.83 11.41
C THR A 83 4.37 -0.65 11.02
N ARG A 84 3.73 -1.73 10.53
CA ARG A 84 2.34 -1.69 10.06
C ARG A 84 1.37 -1.39 11.20
N GLU A 85 1.63 -1.93 12.39
CA GLU A 85 0.89 -1.60 13.61
C GLU A 85 1.05 -0.13 14.01
N ALA A 86 2.28 0.40 13.98
CA ALA A 86 2.53 1.80 14.29
C ALA A 86 1.84 2.74 13.29
N GLN A 87 1.85 2.40 12.00
CA GLN A 87 1.15 3.17 10.96
C GLN A 87 -0.37 3.12 11.12
N ALA A 88 -0.94 1.95 11.45
CA ALA A 88 -2.37 1.82 11.68
C ALA A 88 -2.83 2.61 12.92
N ARG A 89 -2.03 2.62 14.00
CA ARG A 89 -2.30 3.47 15.17
C ARG A 89 -2.24 4.95 14.81
N LEU A 90 -1.17 5.38 14.14
CA LEU A 90 -1.03 6.76 13.68
C LEU A 90 -2.20 7.19 12.79
N ALA A 91 -2.63 6.33 11.87
CA ALA A 91 -3.78 6.56 11.02
C ALA A 91 -5.07 6.76 11.86
N ALA A 92 -5.34 5.87 12.79
CA ALA A 92 -6.51 5.95 13.66
C ALA A 92 -6.50 7.22 14.54
N ASP A 93 -5.34 7.57 15.12
CA ASP A 93 -5.17 8.76 15.96
C ASP A 93 -5.43 10.07 15.20
N HIS A 94 -5.28 10.03 13.86
CA HIS A 94 -5.50 11.16 12.96
C HIS A 94 -6.81 11.06 12.14
N GLY A 95 -7.72 10.14 12.49
CA GLY A 95 -9.05 10.04 11.87
C GLY A 95 -9.05 9.42 10.46
N VAL A 96 -8.05 8.60 10.13
CA VAL A 96 -8.04 7.77 8.93
C VAL A 96 -8.73 6.44 9.24
N ASP A 97 -9.83 6.15 8.55
CA ASP A 97 -10.67 4.97 8.81
C ASP A 97 -10.13 3.71 8.14
N ALA A 98 -9.41 3.87 7.02
CA ALA A 98 -8.93 2.75 6.23
C ALA A 98 -7.69 3.08 5.39
N PHE A 99 -6.95 2.03 5.01
CA PHE A 99 -5.93 2.09 3.98
C PHE A 99 -6.43 1.52 2.65
N CYS A 100 -6.14 2.22 1.56
CA CYS A 100 -6.27 1.69 0.21
C CYS A 100 -4.91 1.12 -0.21
N TYR A 101 -4.73 -0.19 -0.09
CA TYR A 101 -3.50 -0.86 -0.51
C TYR A 101 -3.41 -0.82 -2.03
N TRP A 102 -2.33 -0.21 -2.54
CA TRP A 102 -2.07 -0.22 -3.96
C TRP A 102 -1.64 -1.63 -4.38
N HIS A 103 -2.48 -2.28 -5.18
CA HIS A 103 -2.40 -3.70 -5.50
C HIS A 103 -1.90 -3.88 -6.93
N TYR A 104 -0.68 -4.39 -7.05
CA TYR A 104 -0.03 -4.67 -8.33
C TYR A 104 -0.32 -6.09 -8.77
N TRP A 105 -1.25 -6.23 -9.72
CA TRP A 105 -1.67 -7.51 -10.27
C TRP A 105 -1.74 -7.46 -11.79
N PHE A 106 -0.87 -8.23 -12.41
CA PHE A 106 -0.61 -8.31 -13.85
C PHE A 106 -1.04 -9.70 -14.34
N ALA A 107 -2.35 -9.93 -14.41
CA ALA A 107 -2.97 -11.15 -14.96
C ALA A 107 -2.38 -12.49 -14.49
N GLY A 108 -2.23 -12.64 -13.16
CA GLY A 108 -1.72 -13.88 -12.55
C GLY A 108 -0.37 -13.72 -11.87
N ARG A 109 0.36 -12.64 -12.15
CA ARG A 109 1.54 -12.25 -11.39
C ARG A 109 1.22 -11.08 -10.46
N ARG A 110 1.46 -11.27 -9.16
CA ARG A 110 1.42 -10.19 -8.16
C ARG A 110 2.85 -9.73 -7.89
N LEU A 111 3.02 -8.44 -7.67
CA LEU A 111 4.28 -7.83 -7.24
C LEU A 111 4.02 -7.00 -5.98
N LEU A 112 5.06 -6.81 -5.16
CA LEU A 112 5.00 -6.01 -3.93
C LEU A 112 3.88 -6.44 -2.95
N ASP A 113 3.45 -7.70 -3.02
CA ASP A 113 2.27 -8.20 -2.31
C ASP A 113 2.57 -8.68 -0.89
N GLU A 114 3.84 -8.90 -0.55
CA GLU A 114 4.28 -9.44 0.74
C GLU A 114 3.69 -8.70 1.95
N PRO A 115 3.71 -7.35 2.04
CA PRO A 115 3.17 -6.65 3.19
C PRO A 115 1.68 -6.89 3.38
N PHE A 116 0.91 -6.91 2.29
CA PHE A 116 -0.53 -7.10 2.34
C PHE A 116 -0.89 -8.55 2.65
N GLU A 117 -0.21 -9.53 2.03
CA GLU A 117 -0.35 -10.95 2.37
C GLU A 117 -0.03 -11.22 3.84
N ALA A 118 0.98 -10.54 4.38
CA ALA A 118 1.31 -10.65 5.79
C ALA A 118 0.19 -10.06 6.69
N VAL A 119 -0.50 -9.00 6.28
CA VAL A 119 -1.68 -8.47 6.99
C VAL A 119 -2.83 -9.49 6.96
N LEU A 120 -3.13 -10.05 5.79
CA LEU A 120 -4.19 -11.06 5.64
C LEU A 120 -3.92 -12.30 6.50
N ARG A 121 -2.67 -12.76 6.55
CA ARG A 121 -2.25 -13.92 7.34
C ARG A 121 -2.31 -13.67 8.84
N ALA A 122 -1.86 -12.49 9.27
CA ALA A 122 -1.81 -12.14 10.69
C ALA A 122 -3.17 -11.71 11.24
N GLY A 123 -4.06 -11.18 10.39
CA GLY A 123 -5.29 -10.51 10.83
C GLY A 123 -5.03 -9.19 11.56
N SER A 124 -3.83 -8.63 11.41
CA SER A 124 -3.41 -7.38 12.04
C SER A 124 -2.53 -6.55 11.08
N PRO A 125 -2.54 -5.20 11.18
CA PRO A 125 -3.25 -4.38 12.15
C PRO A 125 -4.76 -4.34 11.94
N SER A 126 -5.50 -4.02 13.01
CA SER A 126 -6.98 -3.93 13.02
C SER A 126 -7.49 -2.61 12.42
N LEU A 127 -7.07 -2.29 11.20
CA LEU A 127 -7.56 -1.15 10.42
C LEU A 127 -8.30 -1.66 9.19
N SER A 128 -9.41 -1.01 8.83
CA SER A 128 -10.14 -1.38 7.61
C SER A 128 -9.28 -1.14 6.37
N PHE A 129 -9.55 -1.87 5.29
CA PHE A 129 -8.81 -1.69 4.04
C PHE A 129 -9.69 -1.89 2.81
N CYS A 130 -9.21 -1.34 1.70
CA CYS A 130 -9.64 -1.67 0.35
C CYS A 130 -8.41 -1.82 -0.56
N LEU A 131 -8.62 -2.31 -1.78
CA LEU A 131 -7.57 -2.46 -2.79
C LEU A 131 -7.77 -1.44 -3.91
N GLY A 132 -6.70 -0.72 -4.25
CA GLY A 132 -6.60 0.10 -5.45
C GLY A 132 -5.79 -0.64 -6.50
N TRP A 133 -6.41 -1.05 -7.60
CA TRP A 133 -5.72 -1.83 -8.63
C TRP A 133 -4.85 -0.95 -9.51
N ALA A 134 -3.56 -1.29 -9.57
CA ALA A 134 -2.60 -0.73 -10.50
C ALA A 134 -2.83 -1.30 -11.91
N ASN A 135 -3.91 -0.87 -12.57
CA ASN A 135 -4.32 -1.38 -13.89
C ASN A 135 -3.56 -0.69 -15.04
N GLN A 136 -2.23 -0.70 -14.98
CA GLN A 136 -1.39 -0.15 -16.05
C GLN A 136 -0.12 -0.98 -16.20
N THR A 137 0.36 -1.10 -17.45
CA THR A 137 1.69 -1.64 -17.73
C THR A 137 2.72 -0.85 -16.95
N TRP A 138 3.57 -1.54 -16.20
CA TRP A 138 4.64 -0.89 -15.47
C TRP A 138 5.81 -0.66 -16.41
N THR A 139 6.05 0.62 -16.70
CA THR A 139 7.18 1.07 -17.51
C THR A 139 8.22 1.77 -16.65
N GLY A 140 9.46 1.81 -17.14
CA GLY A 140 10.55 2.52 -16.48
C GLY A 140 10.51 4.04 -16.66
N ILE A 141 9.46 4.58 -17.28
CA ILE A 141 9.27 6.02 -17.55
C ILE A 141 9.43 6.84 -16.27
N TRP A 142 8.88 6.36 -15.14
CA TRP A 142 8.90 7.05 -13.86
C TRP A 142 10.28 7.14 -13.20
N HIS A 143 11.27 6.40 -13.72
CA HIS A 143 12.65 6.39 -13.22
C HIS A 143 13.67 6.73 -14.32
N GLY A 144 13.23 7.35 -15.42
CA GLY A 144 14.12 7.79 -16.50
C GLY A 144 14.56 6.68 -17.47
N ALA A 145 13.92 5.52 -17.45
CA ALA A 145 14.11 4.42 -18.40
C ALA A 145 12.89 4.30 -19.32
N ALA A 146 12.63 5.35 -20.10
CA ALA A 146 11.38 5.55 -20.83
C ALA A 146 11.02 4.42 -21.81
N ASP A 147 12.01 3.72 -22.36
CA ASP A 147 11.82 2.67 -23.37
C ASP A 147 11.76 1.25 -22.79
N ARG A 148 11.76 1.08 -21.46
CA ARG A 148 11.75 -0.25 -20.81
C ARG A 148 10.36 -0.56 -20.25
N ILE A 149 9.72 -1.61 -20.77
CA ILE A 149 8.60 -2.28 -20.09
C ILE A 149 9.19 -3.19 -19.02
N LEU A 150 8.75 -3.03 -17.78
CA LEU A 150 9.20 -3.84 -16.63
C LEU A 150 8.29 -5.04 -16.43
N ILE A 151 6.98 -4.80 -16.49
CA ILE A 151 5.94 -5.84 -16.51
C ILE A 151 4.72 -5.31 -17.27
N GLU A 152 4.22 -6.11 -18.20
CA GLU A 152 3.05 -5.77 -19.01
C GLU A 152 1.75 -6.05 -18.25
N GLN A 153 0.77 -5.16 -18.41
CA GLN A 153 -0.61 -5.43 -18.02
C GLN A 153 -1.31 -6.11 -19.20
N THR A 154 -1.61 -7.40 -19.05
CA THR A 154 -2.27 -8.24 -20.07
C THR A 154 -3.72 -8.53 -19.75
#